data_AF-A0A427P0G0-F1
#
_entry.id   AF-A0A427P0G0-F1
#
_cell.length_a   1.000
_cell.length_b   1.000
_cell.length_c   1.000
_cell.angle_alpha   90.00
_cell.angle_beta   90.00
_cell.angle_gamma   90.00
#
_symmetry.space_group_name_H-M   'P 1'
#
loop_
_entity.id
_entity.type
_entity.pdbx_description
1 polymer ?
#
loop_
_entity_poly.entity_id
_entity_poly.type
_entity_poly.pdbx_seq_one_letter_code
_entity_poly.pdbx_strand_id
1 'polypeptide(L)'
;MSYESDLLVWLPHLTRYARALTGERAWADDLVQDTLERALNRPPRDGGNLRAWLLTLLRHRFIDQLRARHEIAVDDATAPWQTMAAPAGEVGGLELRDVQRALYRLPVEQREVLLLVALEELSYRDAAQVLGVPVGTVMSRLARARAQMRALLSDAPSSHGTATLRVIGKP
;
A
#
# COMPACT_ATOMS: atom_id res chain seq x y z
N MET A 1 -29.80 2.42 -5.01
CA MET A 1 -28.82 2.25 -3.92
C MET A 1 -28.49 3.66 -3.43
N SER A 2 -28.50 3.94 -2.12
CA SER A 2 -28.12 5.29 -1.66
C SER A 2 -26.61 5.42 -1.65
N TYR A 3 -26.10 6.65 -1.77
CA TYR A 3 -24.66 6.94 -1.77
C TYR A 3 -23.96 6.36 -0.53
N GLU A 4 -24.60 6.44 0.64
CA GLU A 4 -24.09 5.87 1.89
C GLU A 4 -23.94 4.35 1.82
N SER A 5 -24.87 3.67 1.13
CA SER A 5 -24.79 2.22 0.90
C SER A 5 -23.61 1.89 -0.01
N ASP A 6 -23.37 2.70 -1.05
CA ASP A 6 -22.23 2.51 -1.95
C ASP A 6 -20.90 2.72 -1.20
N LEU A 7 -20.83 3.68 -0.27
CA LEU A 7 -19.65 3.87 0.58
C LEU A 7 -19.37 2.64 1.47
N LEU A 8 -20.41 2.02 2.03
CA LEU A 8 -20.27 0.81 2.85
C LEU A 8 -19.73 -0.37 2.03
N VAL A 9 -20.09 -0.49 0.75
CA VAL A 9 -19.53 -1.49 -0.16
C VAL A 9 -18.03 -1.28 -0.36
N TRP A 10 -17.57 -0.03 -0.42
CA TRP A 10 -16.15 0.29 -0.63
C TRP A 10 -15.30 0.31 0.65
N LEU A 11 -15.91 0.35 1.82
CA LEU A 11 -15.20 0.41 3.11
C LEU A 11 -14.14 -0.69 3.30
N PRO A 12 -14.40 -1.98 2.99
CA PRO A 12 -13.39 -3.02 3.13
C PRO A 12 -12.18 -2.81 2.20
N HIS A 13 -12.41 -2.28 0.99
CA HIS A 13 -11.35 -1.98 0.02
C HIS A 13 -10.47 -0.82 0.49
N LEU A 14 -11.08 0.26 0.98
CA LEU A 14 -10.34 1.40 1.54
C LEU A 14 -9.49 0.96 2.73
N THR A 15 -10.07 0.18 3.65
CA THR A 15 -9.35 -0.36 4.81
C THR A 15 -8.18 -1.23 4.40
N ARG A 16 -8.38 -2.14 3.44
CA ARG A 16 -7.32 -3.04 2.97
C ARG A 16 -6.18 -2.27 2.30
N TYR A 17 -6.50 -1.31 1.43
CA TYR A 17 -5.52 -0.46 0.78
C TYR A 17 -4.76 0.41 1.79
N ALA A 18 -5.47 1.08 2.71
CA ALA A 18 -4.87 1.91 3.75
C ALA A 18 -3.90 1.12 4.64
N ARG A 19 -4.29 -0.10 5.07
CA ARG A 19 -3.43 -0.98 5.86
C ARG A 19 -2.17 -1.40 5.09
N ALA A 20 -2.30 -1.74 3.82
CA ALA A 20 -1.17 -2.12 2.99
C ALA A 20 -0.24 -0.92 2.70
N LEU A 21 -0.78 0.29 2.62
CA LEU A 21 -0.05 1.52 2.32
C LEU A 21 0.73 2.07 3.53
N THR A 22 0.07 2.12 4.70
CA THR A 22 0.59 2.72 5.94
C THR A 22 1.32 1.72 6.82
N GLY A 23 0.81 0.49 6.90
CA GLY A 23 1.42 -0.61 7.64
C GLY A 23 1.16 -0.56 9.14
N GLU A 24 0.59 0.53 9.60
CA GLU A 24 0.21 0.79 10.97
C GLU A 24 -1.31 0.82 11.04
N ARG A 25 -1.90 -0.04 11.89
CA ARG A 25 -3.36 -0.16 11.98
C ARG A 25 -4.03 1.16 12.38
N ALA A 26 -3.50 1.84 13.41
CA ALA A 26 -4.07 3.09 13.88
C ALA A 26 -4.09 4.15 12.77
N TRP A 27 -2.96 4.31 12.08
CA TRP A 27 -2.86 5.22 10.94
C TRP A 27 -3.82 4.84 9.80
N ALA A 28 -3.91 3.56 9.47
CA ALA A 28 -4.84 3.10 8.44
C ALA A 28 -6.29 3.40 8.80
N ASP A 29 -6.70 3.14 10.05
CA ASP A 29 -8.05 3.34 10.54
C ASP A 29 -8.39 4.85 10.51
N ASP A 30 -7.49 5.73 10.97
CA ASP A 30 -7.64 7.20 10.89
C ASP A 30 -7.74 7.70 9.44
N LEU A 31 -6.88 7.19 8.55
CA LEU A 31 -6.86 7.56 7.14
C LEU A 31 -8.17 7.20 6.44
N VAL A 32 -8.76 6.06 6.76
CA VAL A 32 -10.08 5.64 6.25
C VAL A 32 -11.18 6.53 6.80
N GLN A 33 -11.16 6.83 8.11
CA GLN A 33 -12.12 7.72 8.73
C GLN A 33 -12.12 9.10 8.07
N ASP A 34 -10.97 9.76 7.96
CA ASP A 34 -10.81 11.07 7.31
C ASP A 34 -11.31 11.08 5.86
N THR A 35 -11.09 9.95 5.15
CA THR A 35 -11.56 9.76 3.77
C THR A 35 -13.08 9.72 3.71
N LEU A 36 -13.73 8.94 4.58
CA LEU A 36 -15.18 8.78 4.59
C LEU A 36 -15.90 10.03 5.09
N GLU A 37 -15.38 10.68 6.13
CA GLU A 37 -15.91 11.95 6.61
C GLU A 37 -15.91 12.99 5.49
N ARG A 38 -14.81 13.06 4.73
CA ARG A 38 -14.72 13.95 3.58
C ARG A 38 -15.67 13.53 2.46
N ALA A 39 -15.82 12.23 2.19
CA ALA A 39 -16.69 11.71 1.16
C ALA A 39 -18.18 11.97 1.46
N LEU A 40 -18.60 11.85 2.72
CA LEU A 40 -19.95 12.14 3.17
C LEU A 40 -20.26 13.64 3.10
N ASN A 41 -19.33 14.48 3.52
CA ASN A 41 -19.52 15.94 3.53
C ASN A 41 -19.47 16.57 2.13
N ARG A 42 -18.73 15.97 1.19
CA ARG A 42 -18.55 16.48 -0.17
C ARG A 42 -18.57 15.31 -1.17
N PRO A 43 -19.76 14.78 -1.50
CA PRO A 43 -19.89 13.72 -2.50
C PRO A 43 -19.34 14.16 -3.86
N PRO A 44 -18.92 13.21 -4.71
CA PRO A 44 -18.50 13.54 -6.07
C PRO A 44 -19.66 14.21 -6.81
N ARG A 45 -19.37 15.28 -7.55
CA ARG A 45 -20.39 16.02 -8.32
C ARG A 45 -20.97 15.20 -9.46
N ASP A 46 -20.20 14.23 -9.94
CA ASP A 46 -20.50 13.47 -11.14
C ASP A 46 -20.51 11.98 -10.76
N GLY A 47 -21.47 11.21 -11.29
CA GLY A 47 -21.62 9.77 -11.06
C GLY A 47 -20.54 8.91 -11.74
N GLY A 48 -19.30 9.41 -11.81
CA GLY A 48 -18.14 8.73 -12.37
C GLY A 48 -17.70 7.54 -11.51
N ASN A 49 -16.48 7.08 -11.74
CA ASN A 49 -15.93 5.92 -11.02
C ASN A 49 -15.71 6.26 -9.52
N LEU A 50 -16.72 5.95 -8.68
CA LEU A 50 -16.70 6.19 -7.24
C LEU A 50 -15.48 5.55 -6.58
N ARG A 51 -15.09 4.34 -7.02
CA ARG A 51 -13.92 3.64 -6.51
C ARG A 51 -12.64 4.44 -6.73
N ALA A 52 -12.38 4.84 -7.97
CA ALA A 52 -11.20 5.63 -8.31
C ALA A 52 -11.20 6.97 -7.57
N TRP A 53 -12.37 7.60 -7.43
CA TRP A 53 -12.52 8.84 -6.68
C TRP A 53 -12.20 8.68 -5.18
N LEU A 54 -12.74 7.66 -4.52
CA LEU A 54 -12.46 7.38 -3.10
C LEU A 54 -10.97 7.09 -2.85
N LEU A 55 -10.34 6.30 -3.72
CA LEU A 55 -8.91 6.00 -3.64
C LEU A 55 -8.05 7.24 -3.92
N THR A 56 -8.50 8.14 -4.80
CA THR A 56 -7.85 9.45 -5.02
C THR A 56 -7.89 10.30 -3.75
N LEU A 57 -9.05 10.36 -3.10
CA LEU A 57 -9.22 11.12 -1.87
C LEU A 57 -8.35 10.56 -0.73
N LEU A 58 -8.37 9.24 -0.55
CA LEU A 58 -7.54 8.54 0.43
C LEU A 58 -6.06 8.81 0.17
N ARG A 59 -5.61 8.74 -1.08
CA ARG A 59 -4.25 9.07 -1.47
C ARG A 59 -3.85 10.49 -1.08
N HIS A 60 -4.69 11.49 -1.37
CA HIS A 60 -4.39 12.86 -0.99
C HIS A 60 -4.21 12.99 0.52
N ARG A 61 -5.11 12.40 1.31
CA ARG A 61 -4.98 12.38 2.78
C ARG A 61 -3.71 11.69 3.26
N PHE A 62 -3.35 10.57 2.65
CA PHE A 62 -2.12 9.87 2.97
C PHE A 62 -0.88 10.74 2.73
N ILE A 63 -0.79 11.41 1.58
CA ILE A 63 0.33 12.29 1.26
C ILE A 63 0.40 13.49 2.21
N ASP A 64 -0.75 14.09 2.55
CA ASP A 64 -0.82 15.21 3.49
C ASP A 64 -0.34 14.78 4.89
N GLN A 65 -0.84 13.65 5.41
CA GLN A 65 -0.44 13.10 6.72
C GLN A 65 1.03 12.67 6.71
N LEU A 66 1.52 12.08 5.61
CA LEU A 66 2.92 11.69 5.44
C LEU A 66 3.81 12.94 5.53
N ARG A 67 3.49 14.02 4.79
CA ARG A 67 4.24 15.29 4.85
C ARG A 67 4.25 15.88 6.25
N ALA A 68 3.09 15.97 6.90
CA ALA A 68 2.98 16.50 8.26
C ALA A 68 3.81 15.68 9.28
N ARG A 69 3.76 14.35 9.21
CA ARG A 69 4.60 13.47 10.04
C ARG A 69 6.09 13.70 9.81
N HIS A 70 6.50 14.02 8.58
CA HIS A 70 7.91 14.23 8.23
C HIS A 70 8.41 15.64 8.57
N GLU A 71 7.57 16.68 8.45
CA GLU A 71 7.89 18.03 8.94
C GLU A 71 8.14 18.04 10.45
N ILE A 72 7.46 17.15 11.18
CA ILE A 72 7.70 16.94 12.62
C ILE A 72 8.99 16.11 12.86
N ALA A 73 9.51 15.38 11.86
CA ALA A 73 10.53 14.35 12.04
C ALA A 73 11.98 14.74 11.74
N VAL A 74 12.32 15.72 10.88
CA VAL A 74 13.74 15.94 10.49
C VAL A 74 14.07 17.39 10.05
N ASP A 75 15.11 17.97 10.67
CA ASP A 75 16.03 18.98 10.11
C ASP A 75 16.90 18.31 9.02
N ASP A 76 16.91 18.93 7.83
CA ASP A 76 17.17 18.38 6.49
C ASP A 76 18.56 17.72 6.25
N ALA A 77 18.62 16.73 5.32
CA ALA A 77 19.75 16.51 4.38
C ALA A 77 19.67 15.23 3.51
N THR A 78 18.90 14.19 3.86
CA THR A 78 18.82 12.94 3.06
C THR A 78 17.42 12.31 3.08
N ALA A 79 16.43 13.05 2.63
CA ALA A 79 15.24 12.52 1.97
C ALA A 79 14.73 11.08 2.27
N PRO A 80 14.19 10.77 3.47
CA PRO A 80 13.71 9.43 3.83
C PRO A 80 12.42 8.97 3.12
N TRP A 81 11.74 9.86 2.38
CA TRP A 81 10.40 9.63 1.82
C TRP A 81 10.30 8.48 0.81
N GLN A 82 11.42 7.90 0.39
CA GLN A 82 11.45 6.75 -0.50
C GLN A 82 11.27 5.42 0.24
N THR A 83 11.40 5.36 1.56
CA THR A 83 11.32 4.08 2.26
C THR A 83 10.63 4.24 3.60
N MET A 84 9.50 3.55 3.79
CA MET A 84 8.87 3.48 5.11
C MET A 84 9.45 2.28 5.84
N ALA A 85 9.65 2.38 7.15
CA ALA A 85 10.02 1.22 7.94
C ALA A 85 8.91 0.15 7.82
N ALA A 86 9.31 -1.11 7.64
CA ALA A 86 8.36 -2.21 7.65
C ALA A 86 7.71 -2.30 9.04
N PRO A 87 6.38 -2.51 9.13
CA PRO A 87 5.71 -2.62 10.42
C PRO A 87 6.22 -3.80 11.25
N ALA A 88 6.32 -3.61 12.57
CA ALA A 88 6.83 -4.62 13.51
C ALA A 88 5.79 -5.64 13.99
N GLY A 89 4.61 -5.72 13.36
CA GLY A 89 3.48 -6.54 13.82
C GLY A 89 3.48 -8.01 13.36
N GLU A 90 2.62 -8.82 13.98
CA GLU A 90 2.40 -10.23 13.63
C GLU A 90 1.70 -10.38 12.28
N VAL A 91 2.48 -10.33 11.23
CA VAL A 91 2.05 -10.76 9.89
C VAL A 91 2.14 -12.30 9.87
N GLY A 92 1.07 -12.96 9.42
CA GLY A 92 0.96 -14.42 9.45
C GLY A 92 1.98 -15.11 8.55
N GLY A 93 2.77 -16.05 9.08
CA GLY A 93 3.81 -16.77 8.33
C GLY A 93 5.04 -15.90 7.98
N LEU A 94 6.20 -16.54 7.82
CA LEU A 94 7.46 -15.86 7.47
C LEU A 94 7.40 -15.20 6.09
N GLU A 95 6.77 -15.87 5.12
CA GLU A 95 6.67 -15.38 3.73
C GLU A 95 5.91 -14.06 3.61
N LEU A 96 4.80 -13.92 4.34
CA LEU A 96 4.01 -12.69 4.30
C LEU A 96 4.74 -11.53 5.01
N ARG A 97 5.54 -11.82 6.05
CA ARG A 97 6.45 -10.84 6.68
C ARG A 97 7.50 -10.35 5.69
N ASP A 98 8.07 -11.24 4.89
CA ASP A 98 9.10 -10.88 3.90
C ASP A 98 8.50 -10.07 2.74
N VAL A 99 7.30 -10.43 2.26
CA VAL A 99 6.54 -9.64 1.28
C VAL A 99 6.25 -8.24 1.81
N GLN A 100 5.77 -8.15 3.05
CA GLN A 100 5.53 -6.86 3.69
C GLN A 100 6.82 -6.06 3.83
N ARG A 101 7.92 -6.66 4.30
CA ARG A 101 9.21 -5.96 4.40
C ARG A 101 9.68 -5.45 3.04
N ALA A 102 9.58 -6.28 1.99
CA ALA A 102 9.95 -5.89 0.64
C ALA A 102 9.08 -4.74 0.11
N LEU A 103 7.77 -4.78 0.35
CA LEU A 103 6.83 -3.73 -0.05
C LEU A 103 7.18 -2.36 0.57
N TYR A 104 7.59 -2.35 1.84
CA TYR A 104 7.95 -1.13 2.57
C TYR A 104 9.34 -0.58 2.19
N ARG A 105 10.20 -1.44 1.60
CA ARG A 105 11.47 -1.04 0.98
C ARG A 105 11.32 -0.35 -0.38
N LEU A 106 10.13 -0.37 -0.98
CA LEU A 106 9.87 0.36 -2.22
C LEU A 106 9.69 1.87 -1.97
N PRO A 107 10.13 2.73 -2.92
CA PRO A 107 9.66 4.10 -3.08
C PRO A 107 8.15 4.19 -2.94
N VAL A 108 7.65 5.21 -2.22
CA VAL A 108 6.22 5.38 -1.95
C VAL A 108 5.42 5.33 -3.26
N GLU A 109 5.88 6.01 -4.32
CA GLU A 109 5.17 6.04 -5.61
C GLU A 109 5.14 4.68 -6.31
N GLN A 110 6.15 3.84 -6.07
CA GLN A 110 6.21 2.46 -6.58
C GLN A 110 5.31 1.53 -5.76
N ARG A 111 5.24 1.74 -4.44
CA ARG A 111 4.33 1.03 -3.55
C ARG A 111 2.88 1.33 -3.88
N GLU A 112 2.53 2.61 -4.02
CA GLU A 112 1.17 3.06 -4.38
C GLU A 112 0.70 2.39 -5.67
N VAL A 113 1.48 2.48 -6.75
CA VAL A 113 1.07 1.88 -8.03
C VAL A 113 0.97 0.36 -7.95
N LEU A 114 1.87 -0.30 -7.21
CA LEU A 114 1.82 -1.75 -7.05
C LEU A 114 0.55 -2.17 -6.30
N LEU A 115 0.20 -1.48 -5.21
CA LEU A 115 -1.00 -1.76 -4.44
C LEU A 115 -2.27 -1.47 -5.25
N LEU A 116 -2.34 -0.34 -5.95
CA LEU A 116 -3.51 0.00 -6.77
C LEU A 116 -3.78 -1.04 -7.88
N VAL A 117 -2.72 -1.58 -8.50
CA VAL A 117 -2.87 -2.55 -9.59
C VAL A 117 -2.96 -4.00 -9.09
N ALA A 118 -2.17 -4.40 -8.11
CA ALA A 118 -2.08 -5.80 -7.69
C ALA A 118 -3.00 -6.16 -6.52
N LEU A 119 -3.31 -5.20 -5.63
CA LEU A 119 -4.22 -5.42 -4.50
C LEU A 119 -5.63 -4.92 -4.81
N GLU A 120 -5.73 -3.72 -5.39
CA GLU A 120 -7.00 -3.15 -5.81
C GLU A 120 -7.38 -3.49 -7.26
N GLU A 121 -6.55 -4.20 -8.02
CA GLU A 121 -6.92 -4.69 -9.36
C GLU A 121 -7.45 -3.56 -10.29
N LEU A 122 -6.99 -2.32 -10.09
CA LEU A 122 -7.38 -1.21 -10.94
C LEU A 122 -6.81 -1.37 -12.34
N SER A 123 -7.58 -0.90 -13.32
CA SER A 123 -7.04 -0.68 -14.66
C SER A 123 -5.91 0.35 -14.59
N TYR A 124 -4.97 0.31 -15.54
CA TYR A 124 -3.89 1.31 -15.58
C TYR A 124 -4.43 2.74 -15.76
N ARG A 125 -5.62 2.90 -16.37
CA ARG A 125 -6.29 4.19 -16.52
C ARG A 125 -6.83 4.68 -15.18
N ASP A 126 -7.52 3.84 -14.41
CA ASP A 126 -8.04 4.24 -13.11
C ASP A 126 -6.90 4.49 -12.11
N ALA A 127 -5.84 3.66 -12.14
CA ALA A 127 -4.65 3.90 -11.34
C ALA A 127 -3.97 5.23 -11.71
N ALA A 128 -3.90 5.58 -13.00
CA ALA A 128 -3.40 6.87 -13.46
C ALA A 128 -4.24 8.04 -12.92
N GLN A 129 -5.56 7.90 -12.90
CA GLN A 129 -6.47 8.88 -12.30
C GLN A 129 -6.21 9.05 -10.80
N VAL A 130 -6.11 7.95 -10.06
CA VAL A 130 -5.83 7.97 -8.61
C VAL A 130 -4.49 8.66 -8.32
N LEU A 131 -3.46 8.34 -9.09
CA LEU A 131 -2.11 8.83 -8.87
C LEU A 131 -1.87 10.24 -9.42
N GLY A 132 -2.73 10.74 -10.30
CA GLY A 132 -2.55 12.02 -10.99
C GLY A 132 -1.37 12.03 -11.96
N VAL A 133 -1.10 10.91 -12.65
CA VAL A 133 0.04 10.76 -13.58
C VAL A 133 -0.37 10.10 -14.90
N PRO A 134 0.41 10.23 -15.99
CA PRO A 134 0.13 9.53 -17.24
C PRO A 134 0.13 7.99 -17.11
N VAL A 135 -0.66 7.30 -17.94
CA VAL A 135 -0.71 5.83 -17.98
C VAL A 135 0.66 5.20 -18.26
N GLY A 136 1.49 5.82 -19.12
CA GLY A 136 2.88 5.36 -19.34
C GLY A 136 3.76 5.45 -18.08
N THR A 137 3.50 6.42 -17.21
CA THR A 137 4.16 6.54 -15.90
C THR A 137 3.71 5.44 -14.96
N VAL A 138 2.42 5.07 -14.97
CA VAL A 138 1.90 3.91 -14.22
C VAL A 138 2.63 2.64 -14.63
N MET A 139 2.71 2.35 -15.94
CA MET A 139 3.37 1.16 -16.46
C MET A 139 4.85 1.11 -16.07
N SER A 140 5.60 2.20 -16.25
CA SER A 140 7.03 2.25 -15.94
C SER A 140 7.33 2.20 -14.43
N ARG A 141 6.47 2.78 -13.57
CA ARG A 141 6.60 2.64 -12.11
C ARG A 141 6.26 1.22 -11.67
N LEU A 142 5.21 0.62 -12.20
CA LEU A 142 4.82 -0.75 -11.88
C LEU A 142 5.88 -1.78 -12.29
N ALA A 143 6.48 -1.60 -13.47
CA ALA A 143 7.58 -2.45 -13.93
C ALA A 143 8.78 -2.40 -12.95
N ARG A 144 9.16 -1.20 -12.52
CA ARG A 144 10.23 -0.99 -11.52
C ARG A 144 9.88 -1.59 -10.17
N ALA A 145 8.66 -1.34 -9.67
CA ALA A 145 8.17 -1.91 -8.42
C ALA A 145 8.25 -3.44 -8.43
N ARG A 146 7.81 -4.10 -9.52
CA ARG A 146 7.88 -5.55 -9.67
C ARG A 146 9.31 -6.06 -9.73
N ALA A 147 10.20 -5.37 -10.44
CA ALA A 147 11.62 -5.75 -10.49
C ALA A 147 12.28 -5.66 -9.10
N GLN A 148 12.01 -4.58 -8.36
CA GLN A 148 12.55 -4.38 -7.02
C GLN A 148 11.97 -5.39 -6.02
N MET A 149 10.66 -5.68 -6.06
CA MET A 149 10.05 -6.74 -5.24
C MET A 149 10.72 -8.10 -5.49
N ARG A 150 10.96 -8.46 -6.76
CA ARG A 150 11.66 -9.72 -7.09
C ARG A 150 13.07 -9.76 -6.51
N ALA A 151 13.85 -8.69 -6.69
CA ALA A 151 15.20 -8.63 -6.13
C ALA A 151 15.19 -8.77 -4.59
N LEU A 152 14.30 -8.04 -3.92
CA LEU A 152 14.17 -8.03 -2.46
C LEU A 152 13.73 -9.39 -1.88
N LEU A 153 12.89 -10.12 -2.60
CA LEU A 153 12.40 -11.44 -2.19
C LEU A 153 13.36 -12.56 -2.54
N SER A 154 14.17 -12.40 -3.60
CA SER A 154 15.24 -13.36 -3.94
C SER A 154 16.46 -13.25 -3.01
N ASP A 155 16.79 -12.04 -2.53
CA ASP A 155 17.88 -11.80 -1.58
C ASP A 155 17.50 -12.08 -0.12
N ALA A 156 16.22 -12.32 0.17
CA ALA A 156 15.82 -12.79 1.49
C ALA A 156 16.45 -14.16 1.72
N PRO A 157 17.27 -14.37 2.78
CA PRO A 157 17.88 -15.67 3.03
C PRO A 157 16.75 -16.68 3.11
N SER A 158 16.73 -17.60 2.15
CA SER A 158 15.74 -18.65 2.07
C SER A 158 15.83 -19.46 3.35
N SER A 159 14.95 -19.19 4.32
CA SER A 159 14.69 -20.07 5.46
C SER A 159 13.93 -21.32 5.02
N HIS A 160 14.12 -21.76 3.77
CA HIS A 160 13.83 -23.09 3.32
C HIS A 160 14.89 -23.98 3.96
N GLY A 161 14.71 -24.27 5.24
CA GLY A 161 15.50 -25.28 5.92
C GLY A 161 15.36 -26.57 5.13
N THR A 162 16.40 -26.96 4.41
CA THR A 162 16.71 -28.36 4.13
C THR A 162 16.91 -29.01 5.49
N ALA A 163 15.80 -29.36 6.14
CA ALA A 163 15.80 -30.23 7.30
C ALA A 163 16.36 -31.56 6.81
N THR A 164 17.67 -31.70 6.93
CA THR A 164 18.38 -32.93 6.64
C THR A 164 18.02 -33.84 7.80
N LEU A 165 16.93 -34.60 7.64
CA LEU A 165 16.49 -35.60 8.61
C LEU A 165 17.63 -36.61 8.78
N ARG A 166 18.39 -36.46 9.85
CA ARG A 166 19.35 -37.48 10.29
C ARG A 166 18.54 -38.61 10.91
N VAL A 167 18.44 -39.73 10.20
CA VAL A 167 17.94 -41.00 10.76
C VAL A 167 18.87 -41.40 11.90
N ILE A 168 18.40 -41.29 13.13
CA ILE A 168 19.07 -41.87 14.30
C ILE A 168 18.67 -43.34 14.34
N GLY A 169 19.48 -44.18 13.70
CA GLY A 169 19.42 -45.62 13.92
C GLY A 169 20.25 -45.97 15.15
N LYS A 170 19.62 -46.59 16.15
CA LYS A 170 20.24 -47.59 17.06
C LYS A 170 19.21 -48.21 18.02
N PRO A 171 19.52 -49.34 18.69
CA PRO A 171 20.79 -50.06 18.76
C PRO A 171 20.94 -51.27 17.84
#